data_AF-A0AAV4IEH7-F1
#
_entry.id   AF-A0AAV4IEH7-F1
#
_cell.length_a   1.000
_cell.length_b   1.000
_cell.length_c   1.000
_cell.angle_alpha   90.00
_cell.angle_beta   90.00
_cell.angle_gamma   90.00
#
_symmetry.space_group_name_H-M   'P 1'
#
loop_
_entity.id
_entity.type
_entity.pdbx_description
1 polymer ?
#
loop_
_entity_poly.entity_id
_entity_poly.type
_entity_poly.pdbx_seq_one_letter_code
_entity_poly.pdbx_strand_id
1 'polypeptide(L)'
;MSVDNLQYLSSEQALSDLANFITAMKKQFKASKVIVFGASYSGYLEVVAQSLNTFKPVNACNDAISVATAALKEKLKTPEGRKALKEQFNLCDEIDINIKNDITSLFRTLAANFMNTVQNNKVIEVPTIDDFCGIMTDKSQGDELARYAKASGLVLKGQCVEFKYDKMIKEFKNITGWDQASHFGGALRAWVPMTMYGLPPRDQRGYHDLASAGHIIMTPIQPVGARTELGCGSNPRPLGHGARPLPTELSRPPEEEEEEEEEEEEEKDIAGQEEKEEEEEEEEEEEEEEEEEEEEEEENA
;
A
#
# COMPACT_ATOMS: atom_id res chain seq x y z
N MET A 1 -24.08 -2.88 -16.68
CA MET A 1 -23.41 -4.20 -16.70
C MET A 1 -24.26 -5.17 -15.90
N SER A 2 -24.70 -6.30 -16.47
CA SER A 2 -25.40 -7.35 -15.71
C SER A 2 -24.40 -8.25 -14.98
N VAL A 3 -24.84 -8.93 -13.92
CA VAL A 3 -24.00 -9.92 -13.20
C VAL A 3 -23.54 -11.04 -14.12
N ASP A 4 -24.35 -11.41 -15.11
CA ASP A 4 -24.00 -12.46 -16.10
C ASP A 4 -22.75 -12.12 -16.92
N ASN A 5 -22.47 -10.83 -17.14
CA ASN A 5 -21.28 -10.40 -17.89
C ASN A 5 -20.00 -10.48 -17.04
N LEU A 6 -20.09 -10.63 -15.71
CA LEU A 6 -18.93 -10.77 -14.84
C LEU A 6 -18.18 -12.09 -15.03
N GLN A 7 -18.78 -13.06 -15.73
CA GLN A 7 -18.13 -14.35 -16.04
C GLN A 7 -16.83 -14.20 -16.86
N TYR A 8 -16.67 -13.09 -17.58
CA TYR A 8 -15.48 -12.79 -18.39
C TYR A 8 -14.43 -11.98 -17.63
N LEU A 9 -14.69 -11.63 -16.36
CA LEU A 9 -13.84 -10.76 -15.57
C LEU A 9 -12.99 -11.60 -14.60
N SER A 10 -11.82 -12.02 -15.07
CA SER A 10 -10.84 -12.80 -14.29
C SER A 10 -9.42 -12.29 -14.54
N SER A 11 -8.52 -12.53 -13.58
CA SER A 11 -7.08 -12.28 -13.72
C SER A 11 -6.49 -13.04 -14.90
N GLU A 12 -6.93 -14.27 -15.14
CA GLU A 12 -6.45 -15.16 -16.20
C GLU A 12 -6.81 -14.62 -17.58
N GLN A 13 -8.05 -14.16 -17.77
CA GLN A 13 -8.46 -13.51 -19.02
C GLN A 13 -7.70 -12.20 -19.23
N ALA A 14 -7.54 -11.38 -18.18
CA ALA A 14 -6.80 -10.13 -18.26
C ALA A 14 -5.32 -10.35 -18.61
N LEU A 15 -4.67 -11.36 -18.05
CA LEU A 15 -3.29 -11.76 -18.38
C LEU A 15 -3.19 -12.29 -19.81
N SER A 16 -4.17 -13.08 -20.27
CA SER A 16 -4.22 -13.55 -21.65
C SER A 16 -4.37 -12.39 -22.64
N ASP A 17 -5.23 -11.43 -22.33
CA ASP A 17 -5.43 -10.23 -23.16
C ASP A 17 -4.16 -9.35 -23.16
N LEU A 18 -3.50 -9.20 -22.01
CA LEU A 18 -2.23 -8.47 -21.90
C LEU A 18 -1.11 -9.13 -22.71
N ALA A 19 -0.97 -10.46 -22.66
CA ALA A 19 0.01 -11.19 -23.46
C ALA A 19 -0.20 -10.98 -24.98
N ASN A 20 -1.47 -11.05 -25.41
CA ASN A 20 -1.85 -10.75 -26.80
C ASN A 20 -1.53 -9.30 -27.18
N PHE A 21 -1.81 -8.34 -26.29
CA PHE A 21 -1.51 -6.93 -26.49
C PHE A 21 0.00 -6.68 -26.62
N ILE A 22 0.81 -7.22 -25.71
CA ILE A 22 2.27 -7.10 -25.73
C ILE A 22 2.83 -7.63 -27.06
N THR A 23 2.38 -8.81 -27.51
CA THR A 23 2.80 -9.38 -28.79
C THR A 23 2.46 -8.49 -29.97
N ALA A 24 1.25 -7.92 -29.98
CA ALA A 24 0.82 -6.99 -31.03
C ALA A 24 1.65 -5.70 -31.03
N MET A 25 1.93 -5.13 -29.85
CA MET A 25 2.70 -3.89 -29.73
C MET A 25 4.18 -4.09 -30.05
N LYS A 26 4.82 -5.19 -29.62
CA LYS A 26 6.19 -5.53 -30.04
C LYS A 26 6.30 -5.59 -31.56
N LYS A 27 5.32 -6.21 -32.24
CA LYS A 27 5.27 -6.26 -33.70
C LYS A 27 5.06 -4.90 -34.35
N GLN A 28 4.13 -4.10 -33.82
CA GLN A 28 3.79 -2.79 -34.37
C GLN A 28 4.94 -1.77 -34.23
N PHE A 29 5.55 -1.72 -33.05
CA PHE A 29 6.59 -0.75 -32.72
C PHE A 29 8.01 -1.29 -32.95
N LYS A 30 8.15 -2.56 -33.36
CA LYS A 30 9.44 -3.26 -33.48
C LYS A 30 10.25 -3.20 -32.17
N ALA A 31 9.55 -3.25 -31.04
CA ALA A 31 10.17 -3.20 -29.72
C ALA A 31 10.70 -4.59 -29.33
N SER A 32 11.93 -4.63 -28.82
CA SER A 32 12.56 -5.84 -28.28
C SER A 32 12.13 -6.09 -26.84
N LYS A 33 12.12 -5.04 -26.00
CA LYS A 33 11.76 -5.10 -24.57
C LYS A 33 10.45 -4.35 -24.28
N VAL A 34 9.68 -4.82 -23.29
CA VAL A 34 8.46 -4.19 -22.78
C VAL A 34 8.55 -4.15 -21.26
N ILE A 35 8.48 -2.94 -20.69
CA ILE A 35 8.51 -2.75 -19.24
C ILE A 35 7.06 -2.78 -18.73
N VAL A 36 6.80 -3.64 -17.74
CA VAL A 36 5.49 -3.76 -17.10
C VAL A 36 5.64 -3.34 -15.63
N PHE A 37 4.84 -2.37 -15.21
CA PHE A 37 4.75 -1.96 -13.81
C PHE A 37 3.47 -2.54 -13.20
N GLY A 38 3.61 -3.30 -12.12
CA GLY A 38 2.49 -3.81 -11.33
C GLY A 38 2.81 -3.70 -9.85
N ALA A 39 1.83 -3.35 -9.03
CA ALA A 39 1.99 -3.28 -7.57
C ALA A 39 0.94 -4.15 -6.89
N SER A 40 1.39 -4.98 -5.94
CA SER A 40 0.52 -5.59 -4.94
C SER A 40 0.04 -4.53 -3.94
N TYR A 41 -0.95 -4.87 -3.13
CA TYR A 41 -1.41 -3.96 -2.07
C TYR A 41 -0.28 -3.60 -1.10
N SER A 42 0.63 -4.54 -0.80
CA SER A 42 1.78 -4.28 0.07
C SER A 42 2.81 -3.37 -0.58
N GLY A 43 3.12 -3.55 -1.87
CA GLY A 43 4.01 -2.65 -2.62
C GLY A 43 3.42 -1.24 -2.76
N TYR A 44 2.09 -1.12 -2.91
CA TYR A 44 1.43 0.20 -2.89
C TYR A 44 1.60 0.91 -1.53
N LEU A 45 1.47 0.18 -0.41
CA LEU A 45 1.64 0.77 0.91
C LEU A 45 3.09 1.18 1.20
N GLU A 46 4.06 0.47 0.66
CA GLU A 46 5.47 0.86 0.69
C GLU A 46 5.70 2.16 -0.09
N VAL A 47 5.16 2.29 -1.31
CA VAL A 47 5.24 3.54 -2.07
C VAL A 47 4.55 4.69 -1.32
N VAL A 48 3.45 4.44 -0.61
CA VAL A 48 2.83 5.45 0.26
C VAL A 48 3.79 5.87 1.37
N ALA A 49 4.45 4.93 2.04
CA ALA A 49 5.42 5.25 3.09
C ALA A 49 6.63 6.04 2.55
N GLN A 50 7.20 5.63 1.42
CA GLN A 50 8.28 6.34 0.74
C GLN A 50 7.85 7.74 0.31
N SER A 51 6.63 7.89 -0.21
CA SER A 51 6.09 9.19 -0.62
C SER A 51 5.95 10.15 0.55
N LEU A 52 5.45 9.69 1.69
CA LEU A 52 5.39 10.48 2.93
C LEU A 52 6.78 10.81 3.45
N ASN A 53 7.77 9.95 3.20
CA ASN A 53 9.16 10.15 3.62
C ASN A 53 9.86 11.30 2.89
N THR A 54 9.30 11.75 1.77
CA THR A 54 9.82 12.92 1.04
C THR A 54 9.61 14.24 1.81
N PHE A 55 8.72 14.26 2.80
CA PHE A 55 8.50 15.40 3.68
C PHE A 55 9.63 15.54 4.70
N LYS A 56 10.15 16.77 4.88
CA LYS A 56 11.27 17.04 5.78
C LYS A 56 10.81 17.45 7.18
N PRO A 57 11.50 17.01 8.25
CA PRO A 57 12.67 16.12 8.24
C PRO A 57 12.30 14.69 7.86
N VAL A 58 13.23 14.02 7.15
CA VAL A 58 13.06 12.64 6.67
C VAL A 58 12.69 11.74 7.85
N ASN A 59 11.84 10.75 7.58
CA ASN A 59 11.24 9.77 8.50
C ASN A 59 10.25 10.32 9.53
N ALA A 60 10.32 11.60 9.91
CA ALA A 60 9.55 12.13 11.03
C ALA A 60 8.02 12.02 10.85
N CYS A 61 7.52 12.14 9.61
CA CYS A 61 6.10 11.94 9.33
C CYS A 61 5.70 10.47 9.55
N ASN A 62 6.49 9.53 9.04
CA ASN A 62 6.25 8.10 9.16
C ASN A 62 6.35 7.63 10.62
N ASP A 63 7.34 8.12 11.36
CA ASP A 63 7.51 7.84 12.78
C ASP A 63 6.31 8.30 13.60
N ALA A 64 5.84 9.53 13.34
CA ALA A 64 4.68 10.07 14.02
C ALA A 64 3.41 9.24 13.74
N ILE A 65 3.21 8.77 12.50
CA ILE A 65 2.07 7.91 12.15
C ILE A 65 2.19 6.53 12.82
N SER A 66 3.40 5.96 12.87
CA SER A 66 3.67 4.67 13.52
C SER A 66 3.35 4.72 15.02
N VAL A 67 3.87 5.75 15.72
CA VAL A 67 3.61 5.97 17.15
C VAL A 67 2.12 6.24 17.40
N ALA A 68 1.47 7.06 16.58
CA ALA A 68 0.04 7.31 16.68
C ALA A 68 -0.78 6.02 16.51
N THR A 69 -0.41 5.16 15.57
CA THR A 69 -1.08 3.88 15.31
C THR A 69 -0.90 2.91 16.48
N ALA A 70 0.28 2.89 17.12
CA ALA A 70 0.51 2.13 18.34
C ALA A 70 -0.34 2.66 19.50
N ALA A 71 -0.39 3.98 19.71
CA ALA A 71 -1.21 4.61 20.73
C ALA A 71 -2.71 4.35 20.52
N LEU A 72 -3.17 4.34 19.26
CA LEU A 72 -4.53 3.95 18.88
C LEU A 72 -4.83 2.51 19.33
N LYS A 73 -3.95 1.56 19.02
CA LYS A 73 -4.08 0.15 19.45
C LYS A 73 -4.14 0.01 20.97
N GLU A 74 -3.33 0.76 21.70
CA GLU A 74 -3.35 0.75 23.17
C GLU A 74 -4.67 1.30 23.73
N LYS A 75 -5.18 2.44 23.21
CA LYS A 75 -6.45 3.01 23.67
C LYS A 75 -7.66 2.11 23.39
N LEU A 76 -7.61 1.27 22.35
CA LEU A 76 -8.70 0.34 22.06
C LEU A 76 -8.93 -0.70 23.18
N LYS A 77 -7.90 -0.98 24.01
CA LYS A 77 -7.97 -2.00 25.06
C LYS A 77 -8.96 -1.63 26.18
N THR A 78 -9.11 -0.35 26.49
CA THR A 78 -9.96 0.11 27.61
C THR A 78 -11.27 0.76 27.12
N PRO A 79 -12.39 0.63 27.87
CA PRO A 79 -13.64 1.33 27.56
C PRO A 79 -13.48 2.85 27.49
N GLU A 80 -12.69 3.42 28.40
CA GLU A 80 -12.43 4.86 28.48
C GLU A 80 -11.62 5.32 27.27
N GLY A 81 -10.62 4.53 26.85
CA GLY A 81 -9.83 4.80 25.66
C GLY A 81 -10.69 4.76 24.39
N ARG A 82 -11.60 3.80 24.27
CA ARG A 82 -12.56 3.73 23.15
C ARG A 82 -13.49 4.96 23.08
N LYS A 83 -13.97 5.44 24.22
CA LYS A 83 -14.77 6.66 24.28
C LYS A 83 -13.95 7.89 23.87
N ALA A 84 -12.72 8.01 24.35
CA ALA A 84 -11.81 9.08 23.97
C ALA A 84 -11.51 9.05 22.46
N LEU A 85 -11.31 7.87 21.87
CA LEU A 85 -11.09 7.72 20.43
C LEU A 85 -12.31 8.16 19.61
N LYS A 86 -13.52 7.82 20.05
CA LYS A 86 -14.77 8.30 19.41
C LYS A 86 -14.82 9.82 19.34
N GLU A 87 -14.49 10.48 20.44
CA GLU A 87 -14.49 11.94 20.52
C GLU A 87 -13.34 12.55 19.71
N GLN A 88 -12.11 12.05 19.85
CA GLN A 88 -10.93 12.59 19.17
C GLN A 88 -11.02 12.48 17.65
N PHE A 89 -11.42 11.32 17.11
CA PHE A 89 -11.51 11.09 15.67
C PHE A 89 -12.89 11.44 15.08
N ASN A 90 -13.81 12.00 15.88
CA ASN A 90 -15.18 12.29 15.48
C ASN A 90 -15.85 11.06 14.82
N LEU A 91 -15.84 9.90 15.50
CA LEU A 91 -16.40 8.66 14.95
C LEU A 91 -17.94 8.67 15.02
N CYS A 92 -18.60 8.15 13.98
CA CYS A 92 -20.07 8.12 13.92
C CYS A 92 -20.70 7.21 14.98
N ASP A 93 -20.04 6.09 15.28
CA ASP A 93 -20.55 5.05 16.18
C ASP A 93 -19.58 4.75 17.32
N GLU A 94 -20.06 3.99 18.31
CA GLU A 94 -19.21 3.45 19.37
C GLU A 94 -18.38 2.26 18.89
N ILE A 95 -17.18 2.15 19.45
CA ILE A 95 -16.25 1.07 19.16
C ILE A 95 -16.62 -0.14 20.01
N ASP A 96 -17.00 -1.23 19.33
CA ASP A 96 -17.16 -2.55 19.94
C ASP A 96 -16.00 -3.45 19.53
N ILE A 97 -15.13 -3.78 20.49
CA ILE A 97 -13.93 -4.60 20.26
C ILE A 97 -14.26 -6.04 19.86
N ASN A 98 -15.47 -6.52 20.15
CA ASN A 98 -15.90 -7.87 19.81
C ASN A 98 -16.19 -8.01 18.30
N ILE A 99 -16.45 -6.88 17.62
CA ILE A 99 -16.71 -6.85 16.18
C ILE A 99 -15.39 -6.59 15.45
N LYS A 100 -14.57 -7.64 15.27
CA LYS A 100 -13.25 -7.55 14.62
C LYS A 100 -13.26 -6.86 13.25
N ASN A 101 -14.37 -7.00 12.51
CA ASN A 101 -14.56 -6.35 11.21
C ASN A 101 -14.63 -4.83 11.34
N ASP A 102 -15.32 -4.30 12.35
CA ASP A 102 -15.39 -2.86 12.61
C ASP A 102 -14.01 -2.32 13.01
N ILE A 103 -13.26 -3.06 13.83
CA ILE A 103 -11.91 -2.66 14.21
C ILE A 103 -11.00 -2.60 12.99
N THR A 104 -11.02 -3.62 12.14
CA THR A 104 -10.20 -3.61 10.91
C THR A 104 -10.63 -2.51 9.95
N SER A 105 -11.94 -2.30 9.83
CA SER A 105 -12.53 -1.23 9.03
C SER A 105 -12.09 0.15 9.52
N LEU A 106 -12.04 0.38 10.84
CA LEU A 106 -11.53 1.61 11.43
C LEU A 106 -10.08 1.90 11.02
N PHE A 107 -9.16 0.93 11.19
CA PHE A 107 -7.77 1.10 10.77
C PHE A 107 -7.67 1.33 9.25
N ARG A 108 -8.47 0.61 8.45
CA ARG A 108 -8.52 0.82 7.00
C ARG A 108 -8.98 2.24 6.64
N THR A 109 -10.04 2.75 7.26
CA THR A 109 -10.57 4.08 6.98
C THR A 109 -9.56 5.16 7.35
N LEU A 110 -8.94 5.05 8.52
CA LEU A 110 -7.90 5.99 8.94
C LEU A 110 -6.64 5.92 8.06
N ALA A 111 -6.31 4.72 7.56
CA ALA A 111 -5.21 4.51 6.63
C ALA A 111 -5.47 5.09 5.24
N ALA A 112 -6.69 4.92 4.75
CA ALA A 112 -7.12 5.38 3.44
C ALA A 112 -6.94 6.88 3.25
N ASN A 113 -6.95 7.67 4.33
CA ASN A 113 -6.69 9.11 4.27
C ASN A 113 -5.29 9.41 3.72
N PHE A 114 -4.26 8.73 4.22
CA PHE A 114 -2.88 8.92 3.74
C PHE A 114 -2.68 8.35 2.35
N MET A 115 -3.26 7.18 2.07
CA MET A 115 -3.23 6.57 0.74
C MET A 115 -3.85 7.52 -0.31
N ASN A 116 -5.02 8.09 0.00
CA ASN A 116 -5.71 9.03 -0.86
C ASN A 116 -4.91 10.33 -1.05
N THR A 117 -4.31 10.85 0.02
CA THR A 117 -3.42 12.02 -0.02
C THR A 117 -2.22 11.80 -0.94
N VAL A 118 -1.53 10.66 -0.82
CA VAL A 118 -0.38 10.33 -1.68
C VAL A 118 -0.83 10.15 -3.14
N GLN A 119 -1.90 9.39 -3.38
CA GLN A 119 -2.39 9.11 -4.74
C GLN A 119 -2.79 10.38 -5.51
N ASN A 120 -3.27 11.39 -4.79
CA ASN A 120 -3.85 12.60 -5.37
C ASN A 120 -3.01 13.86 -5.11
N ASN A 121 -1.80 13.69 -4.60
CA ASN A 121 -0.95 14.78 -4.14
C ASN A 121 -0.72 15.83 -5.24
N LYS A 122 -1.25 17.05 -5.04
CA LYS A 122 -1.12 18.19 -5.98
C LYS A 122 -1.77 17.97 -7.36
N VAL A 123 -2.58 16.91 -7.53
CA VAL A 123 -3.28 16.59 -8.79
C VAL A 123 -4.75 17.05 -8.77
N ILE A 124 -5.38 17.00 -7.60
CA ILE A 124 -6.75 17.47 -7.38
C ILE A 124 -6.81 18.29 -6.08
N GLU A 125 -7.91 19.00 -5.87
CA GLU A 125 -8.13 19.82 -4.67
C GLU A 125 -8.51 18.93 -3.47
N VAL A 126 -7.49 18.29 -2.90
CA VAL A 126 -7.52 17.49 -1.66
C VAL A 126 -6.28 17.83 -0.83
N PRO A 127 -6.27 17.51 0.48
CA PRO A 127 -5.08 17.68 1.30
C PRO A 127 -3.86 17.00 0.67
N THR A 128 -2.72 17.67 0.75
CA THR A 128 -1.43 17.22 0.20
C THR A 128 -0.62 16.49 1.25
N ILE A 129 0.49 15.88 0.80
CA ILE A 129 1.49 15.30 1.70
C ILE A 129 2.01 16.39 2.66
N ASP A 130 2.21 17.61 2.18
CA ASP A 130 2.69 18.74 2.99
C ASP A 130 1.68 19.09 4.10
N ASP A 131 0.37 19.06 3.81
CA ASP A 131 -0.68 19.33 4.81
C ASP A 131 -0.75 18.23 5.88
N PHE A 132 -0.70 16.97 5.46
CA PHE A 132 -0.78 15.83 6.35
C PHE A 132 0.47 15.72 7.23
N CYS A 133 1.64 15.72 6.61
CA CYS A 133 2.90 15.58 7.33
C CYS A 133 3.22 16.82 8.16
N GLY A 134 2.85 18.02 7.70
CA GLY A 134 2.94 19.25 8.50
C GLY A 134 2.21 19.12 9.83
N ILE A 135 0.99 18.56 9.84
CA ILE A 135 0.26 18.27 11.09
C ILE A 135 0.95 17.16 11.89
N MET A 136 1.35 16.07 11.25
CA MET A 136 1.93 14.91 11.96
C MET A 136 3.28 15.24 12.63
N THR A 137 4.06 16.18 12.09
CA THR A 137 5.36 16.60 12.64
C THR A 137 5.28 17.82 13.56
N ASP A 138 4.18 18.56 13.58
CA ASP A 138 4.03 19.76 14.41
C ASP A 138 3.73 19.39 15.88
N LYS A 139 4.80 19.27 16.67
CA LYS A 139 4.74 18.93 18.10
C LYS A 139 3.91 19.90 18.95
N SER A 140 3.61 21.11 18.46
CA SER A 140 2.73 22.05 19.17
C SER A 140 1.26 21.60 19.18
N GLN A 141 0.90 20.66 18.31
CA GLN A 141 -0.49 20.23 18.08
C GLN A 141 -0.96 19.10 19.01
N GLY A 142 -0.14 18.68 19.98
CA GLY A 142 -0.44 17.58 20.91
C GLY A 142 0.42 16.35 20.63
N ASP A 143 0.06 15.23 21.25
CA ASP A 143 0.72 13.93 21.00
C ASP A 143 0.42 13.41 19.58
N GLU A 144 1.17 12.40 19.15
CA GLU A 144 1.11 11.82 17.80
C GLU A 144 -0.32 11.37 17.44
N LEU A 145 -1.05 10.83 18.41
CA LEU A 145 -2.43 10.39 18.20
C LEU A 145 -3.39 11.58 18.00
N ALA A 146 -3.23 12.65 18.77
CA ALA A 146 -4.00 13.88 18.58
C ALA A 146 -3.68 14.53 17.22
N ARG A 147 -2.42 14.50 16.78
CA ARG A 147 -2.01 14.97 15.46
C ARG A 147 -2.62 14.12 14.34
N TYR A 148 -2.66 12.80 14.50
CA TYR A 148 -3.37 11.90 13.58
C TYR A 148 -4.86 12.29 13.52
N ALA A 149 -5.54 12.40 14.66
CA ALA A 149 -6.96 12.77 14.68
C ALA A 149 -7.24 14.08 13.92
N LYS A 150 -6.36 15.08 14.05
CA LYS A 150 -6.44 16.34 13.30
C LYS A 150 -6.19 16.17 11.80
N ALA A 151 -5.15 15.41 11.40
CA ALA A 151 -4.87 15.12 10.00
C ALA A 151 -6.04 14.36 9.34
N SER A 152 -6.61 13.39 10.05
CA SER A 152 -7.84 12.71 9.63
C SER A 152 -9.02 13.66 9.50
N GLY A 153 -9.06 14.74 10.28
CA GLY A 153 -10.08 15.79 10.17
C GLY A 153 -10.03 16.59 8.87
N LEU A 154 -8.87 16.69 8.20
CA LEU A 154 -8.73 17.46 6.96
C LEU A 154 -9.58 16.93 5.80
N VAL A 155 -9.77 15.61 5.77
CA VAL A 155 -10.60 14.93 4.76
C VAL A 155 -12.07 14.88 5.14
N LEU A 156 -12.40 15.14 6.41
CA LEU A 156 -13.76 15.17 6.91
C LEU A 156 -14.39 16.53 6.60
N LYS A 157 -15.27 16.56 5.59
CA LYS A 157 -16.06 17.76 5.24
C LYS A 157 -17.19 18.05 6.26
N GLY A 158 -16.84 18.09 7.55
CA GLY A 158 -17.78 18.23 8.67
C GLY A 158 -18.56 16.95 9.00
N GLN A 159 -18.25 15.83 8.36
CA GLN A 159 -18.86 14.53 8.63
C GLN A 159 -18.06 13.75 9.69
N CYS A 160 -18.73 12.82 10.37
CA CYS A 160 -18.07 11.87 11.25
C CYS A 160 -17.40 10.74 10.45
N VAL A 161 -16.42 10.07 11.05
CA VAL A 161 -15.78 8.89 10.45
C VAL A 161 -16.71 7.70 10.58
N GLU A 162 -17.23 7.23 9.44
CA GLU A 162 -17.99 5.98 9.34
C GLU A 162 -17.02 4.81 9.21
N PHE A 163 -17.08 3.87 10.16
CA PHE A 163 -16.18 2.72 10.21
C PHE A 163 -16.90 1.38 10.38
N LYS A 164 -18.23 1.36 10.50
CA LYS A 164 -18.97 0.10 10.65
C LYS A 164 -18.90 -0.71 9.37
N TYR A 165 -18.44 -1.95 9.49
CA TYR A 165 -18.22 -2.81 8.33
C TYR A 165 -19.52 -3.16 7.62
N ASP A 166 -20.61 -3.39 8.36
CA ASP A 166 -21.91 -3.71 7.76
C ASP A 166 -22.47 -2.53 6.95
N LYS A 167 -22.27 -1.29 7.41
CA LYS A 167 -22.64 -0.07 6.68
C LYS A 167 -21.80 0.10 5.42
N MET A 168 -20.49 -0.10 5.51
CA MET A 168 -19.61 -0.14 4.33
C MET A 168 -20.11 -1.17 3.30
N ILE A 169 -20.43 -2.39 3.73
CA ILE A 169 -20.97 -3.43 2.83
C ILE A 169 -22.32 -3.03 2.24
N LYS A 170 -23.21 -2.40 3.03
CA LYS A 170 -24.50 -1.88 2.52
C LYS A 170 -24.29 -0.82 1.45
N GLU A 171 -23.34 0.09 1.64
CA GLU A 171 -22.97 1.12 0.66
C GLU A 171 -22.43 0.49 -0.63
N PHE A 172 -21.51 -0.46 -0.52
CA PHE A 172 -20.99 -1.20 -1.69
C PHE A 172 -22.05 -2.02 -2.42
N LYS A 173 -23.07 -2.51 -1.71
CA LYS A 173 -24.22 -3.22 -2.30
C LYS A 173 -25.26 -2.29 -2.93
N ASN A 174 -25.28 -1.02 -2.54
CA ASN A 174 -26.26 -0.05 -3.02
C ASN A 174 -25.88 0.48 -4.41
N ILE A 175 -26.04 -0.38 -5.42
CA ILE A 175 -25.67 -0.12 -6.81
C ILE A 175 -26.54 0.93 -7.50
N THR A 176 -27.61 1.44 -6.89
CA THR A 176 -28.53 2.39 -7.55
C THR A 176 -28.01 3.83 -7.55
N GLY A 177 -27.02 4.19 -6.72
CA GLY A 177 -26.38 5.52 -6.74
C GLY A 177 -25.10 5.59 -7.58
N TRP A 178 -24.67 4.46 -8.13
CA TRP A 178 -23.41 4.30 -8.86
C TRP A 178 -23.52 4.59 -10.36
N ASP A 179 -24.73 4.91 -10.82
CA ASP A 179 -25.00 5.43 -12.16
C ASP A 179 -24.72 6.94 -12.25
N GLN A 180 -24.85 7.68 -11.14
CA GLN A 180 -24.56 9.12 -11.04
C GLN A 180 -23.09 9.42 -10.74
N ALA A 181 -22.34 8.47 -10.15
CA ALA A 181 -20.90 8.55 -9.96
C ALA A 181 -20.17 8.16 -11.26
N SER A 182 -20.13 9.10 -12.20
CA SER A 182 -19.31 9.13 -13.42
C SER A 182 -18.01 8.33 -13.32
N HIS A 183 -17.83 7.35 -14.22
CA HIS A 183 -16.64 6.49 -14.43
C HIS A 183 -16.22 5.58 -13.24
N PHE A 184 -16.24 6.06 -11.99
CA PHE A 184 -15.81 5.32 -10.80
C PHE A 184 -16.80 4.21 -10.40
N GLY A 185 -18.11 4.44 -10.53
CA GLY A 185 -19.13 3.41 -10.26
C GLY A 185 -19.20 2.29 -11.31
N GLY A 186 -18.60 2.49 -12.49
CA GLY A 186 -18.38 1.42 -13.47
C GLY A 186 -17.15 0.59 -13.13
N ALA A 187 -16.04 1.27 -12.85
CA ALA A 187 -14.77 0.66 -12.47
C ALA A 187 -14.89 -0.17 -11.18
N LEU A 188 -15.52 0.36 -10.13
CA LEU A 188 -15.72 -0.37 -8.88
C LEU A 188 -16.61 -1.62 -9.03
N ARG A 189 -17.61 -1.59 -9.93
CA ARG A 189 -18.46 -2.78 -10.20
C ARG A 189 -17.70 -3.92 -10.89
N ALA A 190 -16.62 -3.60 -11.61
CA ALA A 190 -15.71 -4.58 -12.18
C ALA A 190 -14.60 -4.97 -11.17
N TRP A 191 -14.05 -3.98 -10.47
CA TRP A 191 -12.92 -4.16 -9.57
C TRP A 191 -13.25 -5.00 -8.34
N VAL A 192 -14.44 -4.80 -7.74
CA VAL A 192 -14.88 -5.56 -6.56
C VAL A 192 -14.91 -7.07 -6.89
N PRO A 193 -15.61 -7.57 -7.93
CA PRO A 193 -15.52 -8.97 -8.33
C PRO A 193 -14.08 -9.46 -8.61
N MET A 194 -13.24 -8.68 -9.30
CA MET A 194 -11.87 -9.08 -9.63
C MET A 194 -11.01 -9.32 -8.37
N THR A 195 -11.11 -8.42 -7.37
CA THR A 195 -10.43 -8.61 -6.07
C THR A 195 -10.99 -9.77 -5.25
N MET A 196 -12.24 -10.16 -5.50
CA MET A 196 -12.92 -11.26 -4.81
C MET A 196 -12.54 -12.65 -5.37
N TYR A 197 -12.22 -12.73 -6.66
CA TYR A 197 -11.93 -14.00 -7.35
C TYR A 197 -10.44 -14.24 -7.66
N GLY A 198 -9.55 -13.26 -7.40
CA GLY A 198 -8.18 -13.27 -7.94
C GLY A 198 -7.03 -12.93 -6.99
N LEU A 199 -7.18 -12.97 -5.66
CA LEU A 199 -6.03 -12.76 -4.75
C LEU A 199 -5.33 -14.08 -4.41
N PRO A 200 -4.12 -14.35 -4.95
CA PRO A 200 -3.34 -15.52 -4.55
C PRO A 200 -2.79 -15.35 -3.12
N PRO A 201 -2.54 -16.46 -2.39
CA PRO A 201 -1.98 -16.44 -1.03
C PRO A 201 -0.63 -15.71 -0.86
N ARG A 202 0.12 -15.47 -1.95
CA ARG A 202 1.45 -14.84 -1.94
C ARG A 202 1.43 -13.39 -1.43
N ASP A 203 0.36 -12.64 -1.66
CA ASP A 203 0.21 -11.25 -1.19
C ASP A 203 0.18 -11.14 0.35
N GLN A 204 -0.21 -12.20 1.07
CA GLN A 204 -0.23 -12.17 2.54
C GLN A 204 1.17 -12.28 3.15
N ARG A 205 2.10 -12.96 2.46
CA ARG A 205 3.46 -13.15 2.94
C ARG A 205 4.28 -11.88 2.75
N GLY A 206 4.27 -11.30 1.54
CA GLY A 206 4.92 -10.01 1.28
C GLY A 206 4.39 -8.88 2.17
N TYR A 207 3.09 -8.89 2.49
CA TYR A 207 2.52 -7.95 3.46
C TYR A 207 3.12 -8.12 4.88
N HIS A 208 3.24 -9.36 5.36
CA HIS A 208 3.80 -9.66 6.68
C HIS A 208 5.29 -9.32 6.76
N ASP A 209 6.04 -9.58 5.69
CA ASP A 209 7.48 -9.33 5.61
C ASP A 209 7.76 -7.80 5.56
N LEU A 210 7.04 -7.05 4.73
CA LEU A 210 7.14 -5.58 4.65
C LEU A 210 6.65 -4.87 5.92
N ALA A 211 5.63 -5.41 6.59
CA ALA A 211 5.20 -4.93 7.90
C ALA A 211 6.23 -5.21 9.00
N SER A 212 6.89 -6.37 8.96
CA SER A 212 7.92 -6.74 9.93
C SER A 212 9.22 -5.94 9.74
N ALA A 213 9.49 -5.51 8.51
CA ALA A 213 10.61 -4.64 8.15
C ALA A 213 10.35 -3.14 8.41
N GLY A 214 9.18 -2.75 8.93
CA GLY A 214 8.86 -1.34 9.21
C GLY A 214 8.49 -0.49 7.98
N HIS A 215 8.54 -1.04 6.77
CA HIS A 215 8.19 -0.37 5.51
C HIS A 215 6.69 -0.09 5.37
N ILE A 216 5.85 -0.75 6.16
CA ILE A 216 4.41 -0.49 6.21
C ILE A 216 4.04 0.16 7.55
N ILE A 217 3.79 1.46 7.50
CA ILE A 217 3.43 2.32 8.65
C ILE A 217 2.10 1.89 9.29
N MET A 218 1.24 1.21 8.52
CA MET A 218 -0.11 0.82 8.92
C MET A 218 -0.27 -0.69 8.84
N THR A 219 -0.27 -1.34 10.00
CA THR A 219 -0.49 -2.79 10.11
C THR A 219 -1.97 -3.13 10.33
N PRO A 220 -2.77 -3.54 9.31
CA PRO A 220 -4.01 -4.28 9.55
C PRO A 220 -3.80 -5.45 10.49
N ILE A 221 -4.75 -5.57 11.40
CA ILE A 221 -4.78 -6.57 12.46
C ILE A 221 -5.03 -8.00 11.90
N GLN A 222 -5.35 -8.17 10.60
CA GLN A 222 -5.74 -9.48 10.05
C GLN A 222 -5.35 -9.71 8.57
N PRO A 223 -5.07 -10.98 8.19
CA PRO A 223 -4.72 -11.35 6.81
C PRO A 223 -5.89 -11.14 5.85
N VAL A 224 -5.57 -10.50 4.71
CA VAL A 224 -6.53 -10.04 3.69
C VAL A 224 -7.39 -11.18 3.13
N GLY A 225 -6.84 -12.39 2.95
CA GLY A 225 -7.56 -13.49 2.27
C GLY A 225 -8.64 -14.20 3.10
N ALA A 226 -8.53 -14.22 4.44
CA ALA A 226 -9.55 -14.88 5.29
C ALA A 226 -10.88 -14.11 5.34
N ARG A 227 -10.88 -12.82 4.96
CA ARG A 227 -12.07 -11.95 5.02
C ARG A 227 -12.74 -11.77 3.66
N THR A 228 -12.02 -11.98 2.55
CA THR A 228 -12.61 -11.99 1.20
C THR A 228 -13.74 -13.04 1.14
N GLU A 229 -13.50 -14.28 1.56
CA GLU A 229 -14.53 -15.34 1.55
C GLU A 229 -15.82 -15.01 2.31
N LEU A 230 -15.72 -14.30 3.45
CA LEU A 230 -16.88 -13.91 4.27
C LEU A 230 -17.70 -12.76 3.66
N GLY A 231 -17.05 -11.83 2.94
CA GLY A 231 -17.73 -10.74 2.23
C GLY A 231 -18.35 -11.17 0.90
N CYS A 232 -17.82 -12.23 0.28
CA CYS A 232 -18.19 -12.70 -1.06
C CYS A 232 -19.36 -13.67 -1.10
N GLY A 233 -19.76 -14.21 0.06
CA GLY A 233 -20.76 -15.27 0.13
C GLY A 233 -20.15 -16.65 -0.08
N SER A 234 -20.73 -17.65 0.59
CA SER A 234 -20.22 -19.02 0.78
C SER A 234 -20.17 -19.90 -0.47
N ASN A 235 -20.29 -19.33 -1.67
CA ASN A 235 -20.40 -20.11 -2.90
C ASN A 235 -19.74 -19.35 -4.06
N PRO A 236 -18.40 -19.33 -4.15
CA PRO A 236 -17.76 -19.01 -5.41
C PRO A 236 -18.22 -20.08 -6.40
N ARG A 237 -19.18 -19.76 -7.26
CA ARG A 237 -19.43 -20.62 -8.42
C ARG A 237 -18.11 -20.68 -9.17
N PRO A 238 -17.49 -21.87 -9.34
CA PRO A 238 -16.32 -21.98 -10.18
C PRO A 238 -16.73 -21.42 -11.54
N LEU A 239 -16.09 -20.33 -11.94
CA LEU A 239 -16.29 -19.75 -13.26
C LEU A 239 -16.03 -20.87 -14.26
N GLY A 240 -17.06 -21.21 -15.02
CA GLY A 240 -17.08 -22.40 -15.86
C GLY A 240 -15.83 -22.47 -16.73
N HIS A 241 -15.29 -23.68 -16.85
CA HIS A 241 -14.11 -24.05 -17.64
C HIS A 241 -14.32 -23.80 -19.15
N GLY A 242 -14.46 -22.53 -19.54
CA GLY A 242 -14.46 -22.06 -20.93
C GLY A 242 -13.12 -21.46 -21.34
N ALA A 243 -12.20 -21.24 -20.40
CA ALA A 243 -10.82 -20.95 -20.73
C ALA A 243 -10.17 -22.22 -21.27
N ARG A 244 -9.60 -22.13 -22.48
CA ARG A 244 -8.67 -23.13 -22.98
C ARG A 244 -7.61 -23.34 -21.87
N PRO A 245 -7.27 -24.59 -21.49
CA PRO A 245 -6.17 -24.80 -20.55
C PRO A 245 -4.97 -24.01 -21.04
N LEU A 246 -4.38 -23.20 -20.16
CA LEU A 246 -3.02 -22.72 -20.41
C LEU A 246 -2.16 -23.97 -20.66
N PRO A 247 -1.28 -23.95 -21.67
CA PRO A 247 -0.36 -25.04 -21.90
C PRO A 247 0.32 -25.42 -20.59
N THR A 248 0.29 -26.70 -20.23
CA THR A 248 0.82 -27.23 -18.97
C THR A 248 2.33 -27.06 -18.82
N GLU A 249 3.02 -26.58 -19.84
CA GLU A 249 4.37 -26.06 -19.77
C GLU A 249 4.44 -24.81 -20.67
N LEU A 250 4.60 -23.63 -20.07
CA LEU A 250 5.54 -22.68 -20.67
C LEU A 250 6.92 -23.29 -20.39
N SER A 251 7.37 -24.18 -21.26
CA SER A 251 8.80 -24.50 -21.30
C SER A 251 9.48 -23.19 -21.71
N ARG A 252 10.23 -22.61 -20.76
CA ARG A 252 11.03 -21.41 -20.97
C ARG A 252 11.91 -21.61 -22.21
N PRO A 253 11.90 -20.70 -23.19
CA PRO A 253 12.82 -20.77 -24.32
C PRO A 253 14.27 -20.76 -23.78
N PRO A 254 15.18 -21.59 -24.32
CA PRO A 254 16.58 -21.62 -23.87
C PRO A 254 17.27 -20.25 -23.92
N GLU A 255 16.87 -19.41 -24.89
CA GLU A 255 17.37 -18.04 -25.05
C GLU A 255 16.98 -17.11 -23.88
N GLU A 256 15.89 -17.39 -23.14
CA GLU A 256 15.48 -16.60 -21.96
C GLU A 256 16.17 -17.06 -20.67
N GLU A 257 16.75 -18.29 -20.63
CA GLU A 257 17.57 -18.75 -19.49
C GLU A 257 18.99 -18.17 -19.57
N GLU A 258 19.58 -18.12 -20.77
CA GLU A 258 20.89 -17.50 -20.98
C GLU A 258 20.84 -15.97 -20.71
N GLU A 259 19.76 -15.28 -21.09
CA GLU A 259 19.58 -13.84 -20.78
C GLU A 259 19.37 -13.56 -19.28
N GLU A 260 18.69 -14.45 -18.52
CA GLU A 260 18.56 -14.31 -17.05
C GLU A 260 19.89 -14.59 -16.33
N GLU A 261 20.69 -15.55 -16.81
CA GLU A 261 22.02 -15.82 -16.23
C GLU A 261 22.99 -14.67 -16.49
N GLU A 262 22.94 -14.02 -17.67
CA GLU A 262 23.70 -12.81 -17.96
C GLU A 262 23.24 -11.60 -17.12
N GLU A 263 21.92 -11.40 -16.94
CA GLU A 263 21.39 -10.32 -16.08
C GLU A 263 21.73 -10.54 -14.59
N GLU A 264 21.73 -11.80 -14.10
CA GLU A 264 22.18 -12.13 -12.73
C GLU A 264 23.69 -11.97 -12.52
N GLU A 265 24.52 -12.14 -13.56
CA GLU A 265 25.96 -11.84 -13.48
C GLU A 265 26.21 -10.33 -13.49
N GLU A 266 25.50 -9.56 -14.32
CA GLU A 266 25.61 -8.08 -14.31
C GLU A 266 25.16 -7.47 -12.97
N GLU A 267 24.07 -7.95 -12.35
CA GLU A 267 23.64 -7.44 -11.04
C GLU A 267 24.66 -7.74 -9.92
N LYS A 268 25.34 -8.89 -9.97
CA LYS A 268 26.40 -9.24 -9.01
C LYS A 268 27.66 -8.39 -9.20
N ASP A 269 28.00 -8.07 -10.45
CA ASP A 269 29.12 -7.20 -10.77
C ASP A 269 28.87 -5.75 -10.33
N ILE A 270 27.63 -5.26 -10.44
CA ILE A 270 27.23 -3.92 -9.95
C ILE A 270 27.28 -3.87 -8.43
N ALA A 271 26.72 -4.86 -7.73
CA ALA A 271 26.75 -4.91 -6.27
C ALA A 271 28.20 -4.97 -5.72
N GLY A 272 29.09 -5.70 -6.40
CA GLY A 272 30.51 -5.76 -6.04
C GLY A 272 31.32 -4.51 -6.40
N GLN A 273 30.79 -3.61 -7.23
CA GLN A 273 31.36 -2.27 -7.47
C GLN A 273 30.87 -1.29 -6.41
N GLU A 274 29.59 -1.33 -6.04
CA GLU A 274 29.03 -0.50 -4.96
C GLU A 274 29.68 -0.81 -3.61
N GLU A 275 29.88 -2.09 -3.25
CA GLU A 275 30.60 -2.45 -2.00
C GLU A 275 32.06 -1.95 -1.98
N LYS A 276 32.72 -1.85 -3.13
CA LYS A 276 34.09 -1.31 -3.21
C LYS A 276 34.14 0.20 -3.14
N GLU A 277 33.16 0.88 -3.72
CA GLU A 277 33.04 2.34 -3.57
C GLU A 277 32.72 2.70 -2.11
N GLU A 278 31.90 1.91 -1.40
CA GLU A 278 31.66 2.10 0.04
C GLU A 278 32.92 1.83 0.89
N GLU A 279 33.70 0.77 0.59
CA GLU A 279 34.97 0.51 1.31
C GLU A 279 36.03 1.59 1.03
N GLU A 280 36.11 2.13 -0.20
CA GLU A 280 37.03 3.24 -0.52
C GLU A 280 36.59 4.56 0.14
N GLU A 281 35.28 4.84 0.24
CA GLU A 281 34.77 6.02 0.98
C GLU A 281 35.02 5.90 2.51
N GLU A 282 34.88 4.71 3.10
CA GLU A 282 35.19 4.50 4.53
C GLU A 282 36.70 4.64 4.82
N GLU A 283 37.59 4.16 3.94
CA GLU A 283 39.04 4.36 4.10
C GLU A 283 39.44 5.85 3.95
N GLU A 284 38.82 6.60 3.03
CA GLU A 284 39.07 8.05 2.89
C GLU A 284 38.55 8.84 4.12
N GLU A 285 37.41 8.46 4.71
CA GLU A 285 36.93 9.11 5.95
C GLU A 285 37.83 8.81 7.17
N GLU A 286 38.36 7.59 7.30
CA GLU A 286 39.32 7.26 8.38
C GLU A 286 40.65 8.02 8.23
N GLU A 287 41.16 8.19 7.00
CA GLU A 287 42.38 8.99 6.77
C GLU A 287 42.15 10.49 7.07
N GLU A 288 40.98 11.05 6.74
CA GLU A 288 40.65 12.44 7.10
C GLU A 288 40.52 12.63 8.62
N GLU A 289 39.93 11.68 9.35
CA GLU A 289 39.83 11.75 10.82
C GLU A 289 41.22 11.66 11.50
N GLU A 290 42.13 10.81 11.00
CA GLU A 290 43.51 10.73 11.52
C GLU A 290 44.31 12.02 11.27
N GLU A 291 44.16 12.66 10.09
CA GLU A 291 44.80 13.94 9.80
C GLU A 291 44.26 15.09 10.70
N GLU A 292 42.95 15.12 10.97
CA GLU A 292 42.35 16.12 11.89
C GLU A 292 42.84 15.92 13.35
N GLU A 293 42.98 14.67 13.82
CA GLU A 293 43.52 14.39 15.16
C GLU A 293 45.00 14.80 15.30
N GLU A 294 45.83 14.58 14.27
CA GLU A 294 47.23 15.01 14.26
C GLU A 294 47.37 16.56 14.25
N GLU A 295 46.51 17.28 13.52
CA GLU A 295 46.48 18.75 13.52
C GLU A 295 46.04 19.32 14.88
N GLU A 296 45.07 18.68 15.57
CA GLU A 296 44.65 19.09 16.91
C GLU A 296 45.72 18.84 17.99
N GLU A 297 46.55 17.79 17.85
CA GLU A 297 47.67 17.54 18.76
C GLU A 297 48.82 18.56 18.56
N GLU A 298 49.10 19.00 17.33
CA GLU A 298 50.11 20.04 17.06
C GLU A 298 49.69 21.43 17.54
N GLU A 299 48.40 21.80 17.51
CA GLU A 299 47.93 23.08 18.06
C GLU A 299 47.94 23.13 19.60
N ASN A 300 47.98 21.97 20.28
CA ASN A 300 47.93 21.86 21.73
C ASN A 300 49.32 21.64 22.41
N ALA A 301 50.41 21.60 21.64
CA ALA A 301 51.80 21.43 22.11
C ALA A 301 52.60 22.75 22.21
#